data_AF-A0A4Y8C7U6-F1
#
_entry.id   AF-A0A4Y8C7U6-F1
#
_cell.length_a   1.000
_cell.length_b   1.000
_cell.length_c   1.000
_cell.angle_alpha   90.00
_cell.angle_beta   90.00
_cell.angle_gamma   90.00
#
_symmetry.space_group_name_H-M   'P 1'
#
loop_
_entity.id
_entity.type
_entity.pdbx_description
1 polymer ?
#
loop_
_entity_poly.entity_id
_entity_poly.type
_entity_poly.pdbx_seq_one_letter_code
_entity_poly.pdbx_strand_id
1 'polypeptide(L)'
;MDFCNRPHLVYKAKFKKSHLGALSTEMIEHFFYSLSYAMGVSLHLKVKGKNDHHKAEGLFKAFAKALKMAVKIESENLASSKGVI
;
A
#
# COMPACT_ATOMS: atom_id res chain seq x y z
N MET A 1 2.41 0.91 6.90
CA MET A 1 2.37 -0.50 6.47
C MET A 1 2.76 -1.32 7.67
N ASP A 2 2.09 -2.42 7.90
CA ASP A 2 2.30 -3.29 9.05
C ASP A 2 2.19 -4.76 8.62
N PHE A 3 3.24 -5.56 8.90
CA PHE A 3 3.26 -7.00 8.68
C PHE A 3 2.73 -7.69 9.93
N CYS A 4 1.40 -7.75 10.04
CA CYS A 4 0.72 -8.26 11.24
C CYS A 4 -0.20 -9.45 10.97
N ASN A 5 -0.16 -10.01 9.77
CA ASN A 5 -1.01 -11.11 9.29
C ASN A 5 -2.52 -10.85 9.44
N ARG A 6 -2.88 -9.56 9.50
CA ARG A 6 -4.26 -9.07 9.52
C ARG A 6 -4.41 -8.16 8.29
N PRO A 7 -4.75 -8.74 7.13
CA PRO A 7 -4.81 -7.98 5.90
C PRO A 7 -5.94 -6.95 5.96
N HIS A 8 -5.60 -5.72 5.62
CA HIS A 8 -6.56 -4.62 5.59
C HIS A 8 -6.03 -3.50 4.69
N LEU A 9 -6.92 -2.82 3.96
CA LEU A 9 -6.58 -1.65 3.17
C LEU A 9 -7.44 -0.45 3.58
N VAL A 10 -6.78 0.64 3.98
CA VAL A 10 -7.40 1.98 3.99
C VAL A 10 -6.92 2.76 2.78
N TYR A 11 -7.81 2.97 1.82
CA TYR A 11 -7.52 3.70 0.59
C TYR A 11 -8.18 5.08 0.57
N LYS A 12 -7.37 6.13 0.50
CA LYS A 12 -7.81 7.54 0.45
C LYS A 12 -7.18 8.27 -0.72
N ALA A 13 -7.49 7.80 -1.92
CA ALA A 13 -7.14 8.46 -3.18
C ALA A 13 -8.39 8.64 -4.04
N LYS A 14 -8.49 9.78 -4.73
CA LYS A 14 -9.54 10.03 -5.70
C LYS A 14 -8.90 10.38 -7.03
N PHE A 15 -9.25 9.63 -8.08
CA PHE A 15 -8.86 9.92 -9.46
C PHE A 15 -10.03 10.59 -10.19
N LYS A 16 -9.73 11.48 -11.13
CA LYS A 16 -10.74 12.17 -11.95
C LYS A 16 -10.92 11.49 -13.30
N LYS A 17 -9.82 11.02 -13.89
CA LYS A 17 -9.80 10.24 -15.14
C LYS A 17 -10.15 8.79 -14.81
N SER A 18 -10.87 8.14 -15.71
CA SER A 18 -11.14 6.70 -15.63
C SER A 18 -9.91 5.85 -16.00
N HIS A 19 -8.99 6.41 -16.80
CA HIS A 19 -7.82 5.71 -17.29
C HIS A 19 -6.54 6.56 -17.22
N LEU A 20 -5.41 5.89 -17.02
CA LEU A 20 -4.05 6.39 -17.14
C LEU A 20 -3.32 5.54 -18.19
N GLY A 21 -3.34 5.99 -19.44
CA GLY A 21 -2.91 5.16 -20.56
C GLY A 21 -3.89 3.98 -20.73
N ALA A 22 -3.37 2.75 -20.71
CA ALA A 22 -4.18 1.53 -20.78
C ALA A 22 -4.69 1.04 -19.40
N LEU A 23 -4.26 1.66 -18.29
CA LEU A 23 -4.63 1.23 -16.94
C LEU A 23 -5.89 1.97 -16.46
N SER A 24 -6.94 1.22 -16.11
CA SER A 24 -8.09 1.79 -15.39
C SER A 24 -7.66 2.27 -14.01
N THR A 25 -8.10 3.47 -13.60
CA THR A 25 -7.75 4.03 -12.29
C THR A 25 -8.35 3.25 -11.12
N GLU A 26 -9.46 2.54 -11.34
CA GLU A 26 -10.07 1.67 -10.33
C GLU A 26 -9.16 0.47 -10.01
N MET A 27 -8.40 -0.01 -11.00
CA MET A 27 -7.45 -1.11 -10.81
C MET A 27 -6.29 -0.76 -9.88
N ILE A 28 -6.03 0.52 -9.62
CA ILE A 28 -4.98 0.93 -8.67
C ILE A 28 -5.39 0.57 -7.25
N GLU A 29 -6.64 0.82 -6.85
CA GLU A 29 -7.15 0.42 -5.54
C GLU A 29 -7.21 -1.11 -5.43
N HIS A 30 -7.76 -1.78 -6.44
CA HIS A 30 -7.81 -3.25 -6.48
C HIS A 30 -6.42 -3.88 -6.40
N PHE A 31 -5.42 -3.32 -7.07
CA PHE A 31 -4.04 -3.79 -6.97
C PHE A 31 -3.54 -3.77 -5.52
N PHE A 32 -3.67 -2.63 -4.83
CA PHE A 32 -3.20 -2.53 -3.44
C PHE A 32 -4.04 -3.36 -2.47
N TYR A 33 -5.33 -3.53 -2.76
CA TYR A 33 -6.20 -4.40 -1.97
C TYR A 33 -5.71 -5.84 -2.07
N SER A 34 -5.65 -6.39 -3.29
CA SER A 34 -5.19 -7.77 -3.52
C SER A 34 -3.78 -8.00 -2.98
N LEU A 35 -2.88 -7.03 -3.18
CA LEU A 35 -1.52 -7.10 -2.66
C LEU A 35 -1.49 -7.14 -1.12
N SER A 36 -2.28 -6.31 -0.45
CA SER A 36 -2.33 -6.28 1.02
C SER A 36 -2.81 -7.61 1.60
N TYR A 37 -3.77 -8.26 0.95
CA TYR A 37 -4.28 -9.57 1.33
C TYR A 37 -3.27 -10.69 1.06
N ALA A 38 -2.66 -10.71 -0.12
CA ALA A 38 -1.67 -11.71 -0.48
C ALA A 38 -0.42 -11.65 0.42
N MET A 39 -0.01 -10.45 0.83
CA MET A 39 1.15 -10.25 1.71
C MET A 39 0.82 -10.39 3.20
N GLY A 40 -0.45 -10.48 3.59
CA GLY A 40 -0.86 -10.48 5.00
C GLY A 40 -0.57 -9.16 5.73
N VAL A 41 -0.64 -8.02 5.03
CA VAL A 41 -0.28 -6.70 5.59
C VAL A 41 -1.48 -5.79 5.79
N SER A 42 -1.43 -4.99 6.85
CA SER A 42 -2.28 -3.82 7.01
C SER A 42 -1.66 -2.60 6.32
N LEU A 43 -2.36 -2.06 5.33
CA LEU A 43 -1.88 -1.00 4.44
C LEU A 43 -2.79 0.22 4.49
N HIS A 44 -2.19 1.40 4.65
CA HIS A 44 -2.88 2.68 4.64
C HIS A 44 -2.25 3.56 3.57
N LEU A 45 -3.04 3.97 2.58
CA LEU A 45 -2.62 4.76 1.45
C LEU A 45 -3.48 6.01 1.32
N LYS A 46 -2.83 7.16 1.13
CA LYS A 46 -3.50 8.45 0.93
C LYS A 46 -2.68 9.30 0.00
N VAL A 47 -3.34 9.96 -0.94
CA VAL A 47 -2.68 10.93 -1.83
C VAL A 47 -3.58 12.13 -2.09
N LYS A 48 -2.96 13.30 -2.21
CA LYS A 48 -3.59 14.54 -2.66
C LYS A 48 -2.80 15.06 -3.86
N GLY A 49 -3.50 15.63 -4.84
CA GLY A 49 -2.87 16.18 -6.04
C GLY A 49 -3.86 16.48 -7.15
N LYS A 50 -3.44 17.32 -8.10
CA LYS A 50 -4.27 17.71 -9.25
C LYS A 50 -4.14 16.72 -10.43
N ASN A 51 -2.94 16.22 -10.68
CA ASN A 51 -2.65 15.29 -11.78
C ASN A 51 -2.81 13.83 -11.33
N ASP A 52 -3.62 13.06 -12.04
CA ASP A 52 -3.92 11.66 -11.72
C ASP A 52 -2.72 10.72 -11.91
N HIS A 53 -1.87 10.95 -12.92
CA HIS A 53 -0.65 10.18 -13.12
C HIS A 53 0.32 10.36 -11.95
N HIS A 54 0.57 11.61 -11.55
CA HIS A 54 1.45 11.88 -10.39
C HIS A 54 0.88 11.35 -9.08
N LYS A 55 -0.46 11.32 -8.92
CA LYS A 55 -1.10 10.71 -7.74
C LYS A 55 -0.86 9.21 -7.71
N ALA A 56 -1.08 8.52 -8.83
CA ALA A 56 -0.84 7.08 -8.93
C ALA A 56 0.64 6.77 -8.63
N GLU A 57 1.56 7.42 -9.34
CA GLU A 57 3.00 7.26 -9.14
C GLU A 57 3.42 7.56 -7.70
N GLY A 58 2.85 8.61 -7.09
CA GLY A 58 3.08 8.96 -5.69
C GLY A 58 2.67 7.85 -4.71
N LEU A 59 1.54 7.18 -4.96
CA LEU A 59 1.12 6.02 -4.16
C LEU A 59 2.12 4.87 -4.25
N PHE A 60 2.55 4.49 -5.46
CA PHE A 60 3.52 3.40 -5.66
C PHE A 60 4.88 3.74 -5.05
N LYS A 61 5.37 4.97 -5.20
CA LYS A 61 6.62 5.41 -4.58
C LYS A 61 6.54 5.44 -3.05
N ALA A 62 5.43 5.90 -2.49
CA ALA A 62 5.20 5.90 -1.05
C ALA A 62 5.13 4.46 -0.50
N PHE A 63 4.42 3.57 -1.21
CA PHE A 63 4.37 2.15 -0.90
C PHE A 63 5.77 1.53 -0.90
N ALA A 64 6.57 1.73 -1.95
CA ALA A 64 7.91 1.17 -2.05
C ALA A 64 8.83 1.61 -0.91
N LYS A 65 8.75 2.90 -0.52
CA LYS A 65 9.49 3.42 0.65
C LYS A 65 9.03 2.77 1.96
N ALA A 66 7.72 2.67 2.18
CA ALA A 66 7.16 2.04 3.37
C ALA A 66 7.53 0.56 3.47
N LEU A 67 7.46 -0.17 2.34
CA LEU A 67 7.86 -1.56 2.25
C LEU A 67 9.33 -1.73 2.59
N LYS A 68 10.22 -0.94 1.98
CA LYS A 68 11.66 -0.98 2.25
C LYS A 68 11.98 -0.81 3.75
N MET A 69 11.27 0.09 4.43
CA MET A 69 11.46 0.29 5.88
C MET A 69 10.91 -0.90 6.68
N ALA A 70 9.74 -1.42 6.31
CA ALA A 70 9.07 -2.48 7.05
C ALA A 70 9.77 -3.86 6.95
N VAL A 71 10.43 -4.15 5.82
CA VAL A 71 11.13 -5.44 5.61
C VAL A 71 12.58 -5.42 6.08
N LYS A 72 13.08 -4.28 6.57
CA LYS A 72 14.43 -4.18 7.08
C LYS A 72 14.53 -4.97 8.39
N ILE A 73 15.50 -5.88 8.46
CA ILE A 73 15.80 -6.62 9.68
C ILE A 73 16.55 -5.69 10.63
N GLU A 74 15.96 -5.39 11.79
CA GLU A 74 16.58 -4.58 12.85
C GLU A 74 16.91 -5.39 14.12
N SER A 75 16.28 -6.57 14.27
CA SER A 75 16.50 -7.50 15.38
C SER A 75 16.12 -8.91 14.95
N GLU A 76 16.66 -9.91 15.64
CA GLU A 76 16.22 -11.31 15.54
C GLU A 76 14.95 -11.58 16.36
N ASN A 77 14.57 -10.65 17.24
CA ASN A 77 13.37 -10.77 18.05
C ASN A 77 12.10 -10.55 17.21
N LEU A 78 11.06 -11.34 17.49
CA LEU A 78 9.76 -11.15 16.87
C LEU A 78 9.11 -9.85 17.36
N ALA A 79 8.77 -8.97 16.42
CA ALA A 79 8.14 -7.68 16.68
C ALA A 79 6.63 -7.79 16.99
N SER A 80 6.25 -8.64 17.95
CA SER A 80 4.86 -8.83 18.39
C SER A 80 4.78 -9.13 19.88
N SER A 81 3.99 -8.35 20.62
CA SER A 81 3.73 -8.60 22.04
C SER A 81 2.95 -9.89 22.31
N LYS A 82 2.31 -10.46 21.27
CA LYS A 82 1.60 -11.73 21.35
C LYS A 82 2.51 -12.95 21.11
N GLY A 83 3.78 -12.72 20.76
CA GLY A 83 4.72 -13.81 20.42
C GLY A 83 4.41 -14.51 19.10
N VAL A 84 3.51 -13.96 18.28
CA VAL A 84 3.11 -14.49 16.96
C VAL A 84 2.76 -13.36 16.01
N ILE A 85 3.06 -13.55 14.72
CA ILE A 85 2.63 -12.72 13.58
C ILE A 85 1.84 -13.62 12.65
#